data_AF-A0A8S3JNA5-F1
#
_entry.id   AF-A0A8S3JNA5-F1
#
_cell.length_a   1.000
_cell.length_b   1.000
_cell.length_c   1.000
_cell.angle_alpha   90.00
_cell.angle_beta   90.00
_cell.angle_gamma   90.00
#
_symmetry.space_group_name_H-M   'P 1'
#
loop_
_entity.id
_entity.type
_entity.pdbx_description
1 polymer ?
#
loop_
_entity_poly.entity_id
_entity_poly.type
_entity_poly.pdbx_seq_one_letter_code
_entity_poly.pdbx_strand_id
1 'polypeptide(L)'
;MIVDVCAQQPTYECFFGLLGERICLLEDKYVFWFTCSFEDQYGQYAIARHMENVKLRNVAKFFAHLLVTESISWDAFASIYLSNKTAISSHVYLKHLFLELFEFFGFTKLKNHLTDPTLADYFKGLFQHNNPEDARFCVNFFTSIGLGRIT
;
A
#
# COMPACT_ATOMS: atom_id res chain seq x y z
N MET A 1 13.51 3.94 12.84
CA MET A 1 13.17 2.65 12.19
C MET A 1 13.76 2.64 10.77
N ILE A 2 14.01 1.48 10.15
CA ILE A 2 14.57 1.40 8.77
C ILE A 2 13.67 2.14 7.77
N VAL A 3 12.36 2.10 8.00
CA VAL A 3 11.35 2.83 7.21
C VAL A 3 11.60 4.34 7.24
N ASP A 4 11.96 4.94 8.38
CA ASP A 4 12.22 6.38 8.50
C ASP A 4 13.47 6.78 7.69
N VAL A 5 14.49 5.93 7.70
CA VAL A 5 15.73 6.15 6.92
C VAL A 5 15.43 6.05 5.43
N CYS A 6 14.62 5.07 5.02
CA CYS A 6 14.16 4.92 3.63
C CYS A 6 13.33 6.14 3.17
N ALA A 7 12.46 6.65 4.04
CA ALA A 7 11.63 7.81 3.75
C ALA A 7 12.47 9.07 3.47
N GLN A 8 13.58 9.25 4.19
CA GLN A 8 14.45 10.43 4.07
C GLN A 8 15.35 10.42 2.82
N GLN A 9 15.47 9.30 2.12
CA GLN A 9 16.31 9.23 0.92
C GLN A 9 15.70 10.07 -0.24
N PRO A 10 16.53 10.71 -1.08
CA PRO A 10 16.03 11.44 -2.24
C PRO A 10 15.36 10.51 -3.27
N THR A 11 15.85 9.27 -3.36
CA THR A 11 15.36 8.22 -4.25
C THR A 11 15.25 6.90 -3.51
N TYR A 12 14.24 6.11 -3.84
CA TYR A 12 14.11 4.76 -3.30
C TYR A 12 15.24 3.86 -3.79
N GLU A 13 15.88 3.16 -2.85
CA GLU A 13 16.88 2.14 -3.14
C GLU A 13 16.32 0.76 -2.79
N CYS A 14 16.41 -0.19 -3.72
CA CYS A 14 15.96 -1.57 -3.52
C CYS A 14 16.63 -2.26 -2.30
N PHE A 15 17.81 -1.78 -1.90
CA PHE A 15 18.51 -2.21 -0.70
C PHE A 15 17.60 -2.21 0.55
N PHE A 16 16.73 -1.21 0.71
CA PHE A 16 15.83 -1.15 1.87
C PHE A 16 14.80 -2.28 1.86
N GLY A 17 14.18 -2.56 0.71
CA GLY A 17 13.24 -3.68 0.55
C GLY A 17 13.90 -5.03 0.87
N LEU A 18 15.08 -5.29 0.30
CA LEU A 18 15.86 -6.50 0.57
C LEU A 18 16.28 -6.64 2.04
N LEU A 19 16.61 -5.53 2.70
CA LEU A 19 16.94 -5.52 4.11
C LEU A 19 15.70 -5.83 4.97
N GLY A 20 14.56 -5.23 4.65
CA GLY A 20 13.28 -5.49 5.31
C GLY A 20 12.86 -6.96 5.19
N GLU A 21 12.94 -7.51 3.99
CA GLU A 21 12.68 -8.93 3.69
C GLU A 21 13.55 -9.85 4.54
N ARG A 22 14.86 -9.60 4.58
CA ARG A 22 15.78 -10.39 5.43
C ARG A 22 15.44 -10.31 6.90
N ILE A 23 15.00 -9.15 7.39
CA ILE A 23 14.62 -8.98 8.80
C ILE A 23 13.33 -9.76 9.10
N CYS A 24 12.35 -9.75 8.20
CA CYS A 24 11.14 -10.57 8.34
C CYS A 24 11.47 -12.07 8.44
N LEU A 25 12.48 -12.54 7.71
CA LEU A 25 12.92 -13.94 7.76
C LEU A 25 13.66 -14.34 9.04
N LEU A 26 14.11 -13.38 9.86
CA LEU A 26 14.83 -13.69 11.10
C LEU A 26 13.89 -14.17 12.21
N GLU A 27 12.81 -13.42 12.45
CA GLU A 27 11.83 -13.72 13.50
C GLU A 27 10.45 -13.14 13.14
N ASP A 28 9.38 -13.92 13.38
CA ASP A 28 7.98 -13.54 13.08
C ASP A 28 7.54 -12.23 13.75
N LYS A 29 8.15 -11.87 14.88
CA LYS A 29 7.87 -10.60 15.57
C LYS A 29 8.09 -9.40 14.64
N TYR A 30 9.06 -9.47 13.72
CA TYR A 30 9.36 -8.36 12.81
C TYR A 30 8.29 -8.20 11.75
N VAL A 31 7.69 -9.30 11.28
CA VAL A 31 6.52 -9.26 10.38
C VAL A 31 5.39 -8.49 11.05
N PHE A 32 5.09 -8.80 12.32
CA PHE A 32 4.11 -8.06 13.11
C PHE A 32 4.45 -6.57 13.21
N TRP A 33 5.69 -6.22 13.56
CA TRP A 33 6.10 -4.81 13.68
C TRP A 33 6.03 -4.04 12.35
N PHE A 34 6.39 -4.66 11.23
CA PHE A 34 6.25 -4.02 9.93
C PHE A 34 4.78 -3.88 9.50
N THR A 35 3.93 -4.85 9.85
CA THR A 35 2.48 -4.77 9.63
C THR A 35 1.88 -3.60 10.41
N CYS A 36 2.16 -3.50 11.73
CA CYS A 36 1.74 -2.35 12.53
C CYS A 36 2.31 -1.04 11.99
N SER A 37 3.56 -1.04 11.53
CA SER A 37 4.14 0.16 10.90
C SER A 37 3.40 0.57 9.64
N PHE A 38 2.89 -0.37 8.83
CA PHE A 38 2.11 -0.04 7.64
C PHE A 38 0.81 0.67 8.04
N GLU A 39 0.10 0.13 9.02
CA GLU A 39 -1.16 0.66 9.54
C GLU A 39 -0.96 2.05 10.16
N ASP A 40 0.06 2.21 11.01
CA ASP A 40 0.40 3.47 11.68
C ASP A 40 0.75 4.56 10.66
N GLN A 41 1.54 4.24 9.64
CA GLN A 41 1.91 5.20 8.59
C GLN A 41 0.67 5.61 7.78
N TYR A 42 -0.19 4.66 7.41
CA TYR A 42 -1.42 4.98 6.69
C TYR A 42 -2.36 5.87 7.52
N GLY A 43 -2.52 5.57 8.81
CA GLY A 43 -3.30 6.40 9.74
C GLY A 43 -2.74 7.82 9.89
N GLN A 44 -1.41 7.96 9.95
CA GLN A 44 -0.76 9.27 9.97
C GLN A 44 -1.01 10.05 8.67
N TYR A 45 -0.95 9.39 7.51
CA TYR A 45 -1.23 10.04 6.23
C TYR A 45 -2.67 10.54 6.13
N ALA A 46 -3.63 9.86 6.74
CA ALA A 46 -5.02 10.30 6.77
C ALA A 46 -5.22 11.60 7.57
N ILE A 47 -4.39 11.86 8.58
CA ILE A 47 -4.46 13.05 9.43
C ILE A 47 -3.56 14.18 8.89
N ALA A 48 -2.38 13.83 8.37
CA ALA A 48 -1.39 14.78 7.92
C ALA A 48 -1.86 15.52 6.67
N ARG A 49 -2.09 16.84 6.80
CA ARG A 49 -2.48 17.71 5.68
C ARG A 49 -1.40 17.82 4.60
N HIS A 50 -0.13 17.75 5.00
CA HIS A 50 1.00 17.88 4.09
C HIS A 50 2.11 16.90 4.47
N MET A 51 2.48 16.06 3.52
CA MET A 51 3.62 15.15 3.59
C MET A 51 4.40 15.29 2.28
N GLU A 52 5.72 15.16 2.36
CA GLU A 52 6.57 15.26 1.17
C GLU A 52 6.33 14.06 0.25
N ASN A 53 6.04 14.31 -1.03
CA ASN A 53 5.78 13.28 -2.02
C ASN A 53 6.92 12.25 -2.14
N VAL A 54 8.17 12.69 -1.93
CA VAL A 54 9.35 11.80 -1.94
C VAL A 54 9.26 10.76 -0.82
N LYS A 55 8.91 11.17 0.40
CA LYS A 55 8.74 10.28 1.55
C LYS A 55 7.64 9.26 1.29
N LEU A 56 6.46 9.73 0.86
CA LEU A 56 5.32 8.85 0.55
C LEU A 56 5.68 7.82 -0.53
N ARG A 57 6.37 8.25 -1.59
CA ARG A 57 6.82 7.36 -2.67
C ARG A 57 7.80 6.30 -2.16
N ASN A 58 8.81 6.68 -1.40
CA ASN A 58 9.83 5.72 -0.94
C ASN A 58 9.24 4.69 0.02
N VAL A 59 8.40 5.15 0.97
CA VAL A 59 7.73 4.24 1.92
C VAL A 59 6.76 3.31 1.19
N ALA A 60 6.02 3.82 0.19
CA ALA A 60 5.14 2.98 -0.64
C ALA A 60 5.92 1.89 -1.39
N LYS A 61 7.06 2.23 -2.01
CA LYS A 61 7.92 1.26 -2.70
C LYS A 61 8.50 0.21 -1.76
N PHE A 62 8.91 0.63 -0.55
CA PHE A 62 9.39 -0.29 0.49
C PHE A 62 8.33 -1.33 0.87
N PHE A 63 7.10 -0.90 1.19
CA PHE A 63 6.04 -1.83 1.55
C PHE A 63 5.53 -2.66 0.37
N ALA A 64 5.55 -2.13 -0.86
CA ALA A 64 5.27 -2.91 -2.04
C ALA A 64 6.25 -4.08 -2.19
N HIS A 65 7.55 -3.87 -1.96
CA HIS A 65 8.55 -4.94 -1.98
C HIS A 65 8.23 -6.03 -0.96
N LEU A 66 7.87 -5.65 0.27
CA LEU A 66 7.56 -6.62 1.33
C LEU A 66 6.29 -7.43 1.05
N LEU A 67 5.27 -6.82 0.42
CA LEU A 67 4.06 -7.53 -0.02
C LEU A 67 4.34 -8.48 -1.19
N VAL A 68 5.16 -8.05 -2.15
CA VAL A 68 5.52 -8.86 -3.33
C VAL A 68 6.32 -10.09 -2.95
N THR A 69 7.20 -9.95 -1.95
CA THR A 69 8.05 -11.04 -1.44
C THR A 69 7.36 -11.89 -0.38
N GLU A 70 6.07 -11.64 -0.09
CA GLU A 70 5.30 -12.33 0.96
C GLU A 70 5.94 -12.21 2.36
N SER A 71 6.75 -11.16 2.57
CA SER A 71 7.37 -10.84 3.87
C SER A 71 6.39 -10.23 4.86
N ILE A 72 5.30 -9.65 4.34
CA ILE A 72 4.15 -9.14 5.10
C ILE A 72 2.89 -9.64 4.41
N SER A 73 1.86 -9.93 5.21
CA SER A 73 0.55 -10.37 4.72
C SER A 73 -0.28 -9.20 4.17
N TRP A 74 -1.27 -9.55 3.34
CA TRP A 74 -2.21 -8.57 2.78
C TRP A 74 -3.28 -8.11 3.80
N ASP A 75 -3.27 -8.69 5.00
CA ASP A 75 -4.10 -8.27 6.14
C ASP A 75 -3.91 -6.80 6.53
N ALA A 76 -2.70 -6.25 6.32
CA ALA A 76 -2.39 -4.84 6.50
C ALA A 76 -3.32 -3.89 5.72
N PHE A 77 -3.95 -4.36 4.63
CA PHE A 77 -4.90 -3.55 3.87
C PHE A 77 -6.22 -3.30 4.60
N ALA A 78 -6.50 -4.03 5.69
CA ALA A 78 -7.70 -3.82 6.51
C ALA A 78 -7.79 -2.40 7.07
N SER A 79 -6.66 -1.72 7.29
CA SER A 79 -6.63 -0.34 7.78
C SER A 79 -6.93 0.70 6.70
N ILE A 80 -6.98 0.30 5.43
CA ILE A 80 -7.15 1.21 4.29
C ILE A 80 -8.63 1.51 4.07
N TYR A 81 -9.00 2.79 4.02
CA TYR A 81 -10.35 3.24 3.71
C TYR A 81 -10.31 4.32 2.63
N LEU A 82 -10.74 3.98 1.42
CA LEU A 82 -10.74 4.86 0.26
C LEU A 82 -12.14 5.45 0.02
N SER A 83 -12.30 6.71 0.38
CA SER A 83 -13.52 7.51 0.13
C SER A 83 -13.19 8.91 -0.38
N ASN A 84 -14.20 9.70 -0.74
CA ASN A 84 -14.03 11.11 -1.12
C ASN A 84 -13.41 11.99 0.00
N LYS A 85 -13.44 11.54 1.26
CA LYS A 85 -12.84 12.26 2.41
C LYS A 85 -11.36 11.94 2.64
N THR A 86 -10.81 11.02 1.86
CA THR A 86 -9.42 10.57 2.03
C THR A 86 -8.44 11.70 1.73
N ALA A 87 -7.40 11.80 2.54
CA ALA A 87 -6.39 12.84 2.40
C ALA A 87 -5.55 12.66 1.11
N ILE A 88 -5.07 13.78 0.55
CA ILE A 88 -4.24 13.79 -0.67
C ILE A 88 -2.96 12.96 -0.48
N SER A 89 -2.35 13.01 0.70
CA SER A 89 -1.21 12.19 1.13
C SER A 89 -1.50 10.70 0.99
N SER A 90 -2.63 10.22 1.51
CA SER A 90 -3.06 8.82 1.40
C SER A 90 -3.29 8.43 -0.07
N HIS A 91 -3.82 9.32 -0.91
CA HIS A 91 -3.94 9.04 -2.36
C HIS A 91 -2.58 8.89 -3.04
N VAL A 92 -1.64 9.79 -2.76
CA VAL A 92 -0.30 9.75 -3.36
C VAL A 92 0.44 8.49 -2.91
N TYR A 93 0.31 8.10 -1.63
CA TYR A 93 0.85 6.86 -1.10
C TYR A 93 0.28 5.64 -1.82
N LEU A 94 -1.05 5.49 -1.85
CA LEU A 94 -1.73 4.36 -2.51
C LEU A 94 -1.40 4.31 -4.01
N LYS A 95 -1.33 5.46 -4.68
CA LYS A 95 -0.93 5.55 -6.09
C LYS A 95 0.45 4.93 -6.29
N HIS A 96 1.44 5.33 -5.50
CA HIS A 96 2.79 4.78 -5.63
C HIS A 96 2.86 3.30 -5.24
N LEU A 97 2.11 2.88 -4.22
CA LEU A 97 2.04 1.49 -3.77
C LEU A 97 1.51 0.57 -4.90
N PHE A 98 0.36 0.91 -5.48
CA PHE A 98 -0.25 0.08 -6.54
C PHE A 98 0.51 0.11 -7.85
N LEU A 99 1.13 1.24 -8.21
CA LEU A 99 1.98 1.29 -9.39
C LEU A 99 3.21 0.39 -9.23
N GLU A 100 3.82 0.37 -8.04
CA GLU A 100 4.94 -0.52 -7.76
C GLU A 100 4.52 -2.00 -7.77
N LEU A 101 3.40 -2.33 -7.11
CA LEU A 101 2.84 -3.67 -7.12
C LEU A 101 2.53 -4.14 -8.56
N PHE A 102 2.02 -3.24 -9.40
CA PHE A 102 1.78 -3.53 -10.81
C PHE A 102 3.07 -3.76 -11.60
N GLU A 103 4.14 -3.00 -11.31
CA GLU A 103 5.45 -3.19 -11.93
C GLU A 103 6.04 -4.56 -11.61
N PHE A 104 5.87 -5.04 -10.38
CA PHE A 104 6.35 -6.37 -9.95
C PHE A 104 5.49 -7.54 -10.44
N PHE A 105 4.16 -7.46 -10.25
CA PHE A 105 3.25 -8.58 -10.54
C PHE A 105 2.78 -8.62 -11.99
N GLY A 106 2.71 -7.46 -12.64
CA GLY A 106 1.93 -7.27 -13.85
C GLY A 106 0.42 -7.36 -13.62
N PHE A 107 -0.35 -7.18 -14.70
CA PHE A 107 -1.80 -7.07 -14.61
C PHE A 107 -2.50 -8.33 -14.05
N THR A 108 -2.19 -9.50 -14.60
CA THR A 108 -2.93 -10.73 -14.31
C THR A 108 -2.77 -11.18 -12.87
N LYS A 109 -1.53 -11.19 -12.36
CA LYS A 109 -1.25 -11.63 -10.98
C LYS A 109 -1.82 -10.65 -9.97
N LEU A 110 -1.65 -9.35 -10.18
CA LEU A 110 -2.18 -8.33 -9.27
C LEU A 110 -3.71 -8.41 -9.19
N LYS A 111 -4.39 -8.58 -10.34
CA LYS A 111 -5.84 -8.77 -10.35
C LYS A 111 -6.25 -10.01 -9.55
N ASN A 112 -5.57 -11.14 -9.76
CA ASN A 112 -5.88 -12.38 -9.05
C ASN A 112 -5.78 -12.21 -7.53
N HIS A 113 -4.73 -11.56 -7.02
CA HIS A 113 -4.59 -11.26 -5.60
C HIS A 113 -5.71 -10.36 -5.07
N LEU A 114 -6.06 -9.30 -5.80
CA LEU A 114 -7.09 -8.35 -5.38
C LEU A 114 -8.52 -8.91 -5.47
N THR A 115 -8.74 -9.90 -6.33
CA THR A 115 -10.03 -10.61 -6.47
C THR A 115 -10.10 -11.91 -5.68
N ASP A 116 -9.07 -12.24 -4.90
CA ASP A 116 -9.04 -13.47 -4.11
C ASP A 116 -10.14 -13.42 -3.01
N PRO A 117 -11.08 -14.37 -2.98
CA PRO A 117 -12.15 -14.38 -1.99
C PRO A 117 -11.64 -14.50 -0.54
N THR A 118 -10.45 -15.08 -0.32
CA THR A 118 -9.86 -15.20 1.02
C THR A 118 -9.35 -13.86 1.57
N LEU A 119 -8.98 -12.94 0.68
CA LEU A 119 -8.46 -11.62 1.02
C LEU A 119 -9.52 -10.51 0.89
N ALA A 120 -10.69 -10.83 0.33
CA ALA A 120 -11.76 -9.89 0.07
C ALA A 120 -12.16 -9.07 1.30
N ASP A 121 -12.11 -9.67 2.50
CA ASP A 121 -12.42 -8.99 3.76
C ASP A 121 -11.45 -7.84 4.08
N TYR A 122 -10.15 -8.01 3.78
CA TYR A 122 -9.13 -6.99 3.97
C TYR A 122 -9.21 -5.87 2.94
N PHE A 123 -9.77 -6.14 1.77
CA PHE A 123 -9.95 -5.14 0.71
C PHE A 123 -11.28 -4.39 0.75
N LYS A 124 -12.17 -4.66 1.71
CA LYS A 124 -13.49 -3.98 1.82
C LYS A 124 -13.40 -2.46 1.86
N GLY A 125 -12.38 -1.92 2.53
CA GLY A 125 -12.19 -0.48 2.60
C GLY A 125 -11.59 0.13 1.33
N LEU A 126 -10.94 -0.68 0.49
CA LEU A 126 -10.37 -0.31 -0.80
C LEU A 126 -11.38 -0.42 -1.94
N PHE A 127 -12.22 -1.45 -1.94
CA PHE A 127 -13.31 -1.66 -2.90
C PHE A 127 -14.66 -1.53 -2.18
N GLN A 128 -15.12 -0.29 -2.06
CA GLN A 128 -16.36 0.00 -1.35
C GLN A 128 -17.57 -0.35 -2.23
N HIS A 129 -18.44 -1.23 -1.73
CA HIS A 129 -19.68 -1.63 -2.43
C HIS A 129 -20.96 -1.08 -1.78
N ASN A 130 -20.85 -0.54 -0.56
CA ASN A 130 -22.03 -0.14 0.24
C ASN A 130 -22.59 1.23 -0.18
N ASN A 131 -21.72 2.18 -0.52
CA ASN A 131 -22.11 3.52 -0.93
C ASN A 131 -21.75 3.75 -2.40
N PRO A 132 -22.70 4.06 -3.29
CA PRO A 132 -22.43 4.25 -4.72
C PRO A 132 -21.46 5.40 -5.01
N GLU A 133 -21.43 6.44 -4.17
CA GLU A 133 -20.49 7.57 -4.33
C GLU A 133 -19.06 7.14 -4.05
N ASP A 134 -18.82 6.40 -2.97
CA ASP A 134 -17.50 5.92 -2.62
C ASP A 134 -17.04 4.79 -3.57
N ALA A 135 -17.96 3.96 -4.06
CA ALA A 135 -17.67 2.98 -5.10
C ALA A 135 -17.15 3.64 -6.39
N ARG A 136 -17.82 4.70 -6.85
CA ARG A 136 -17.37 5.51 -7.99
C ARG A 136 -16.02 6.15 -7.71
N PHE A 137 -15.82 6.64 -6.49
CA PHE A 137 -14.55 7.22 -6.08
C PHE A 137 -13.39 6.21 -6.21
N CYS A 138 -13.59 4.98 -5.74
CA CYS A 138 -12.59 3.92 -5.87
C CYS A 138 -12.28 3.60 -7.34
N VAL A 139 -13.30 3.44 -8.19
CA VAL A 139 -13.13 3.22 -9.64
C VAL A 139 -12.38 4.38 -10.28
N ASN A 140 -12.74 5.62 -9.95
CA ASN A 140 -12.07 6.82 -10.47
C ASN A 140 -10.60 6.90 -10.01
N PHE A 141 -10.31 6.50 -8.79
CA PHE A 141 -8.93 6.43 -8.30
C PHE A 141 -8.11 5.44 -9.14
N PHE A 142 -8.56 4.19 -9.29
CA PHE A 142 -7.83 3.17 -10.04
C PHE A 142 -7.71 3.50 -11.54
N THR A 143 -8.74 4.10 -12.15
CA THR A 143 -8.66 4.58 -13.53
C THR A 143 -7.66 5.74 -13.68
N SER A 144 -7.61 6.69 -12.73
CA SER A 144 -6.68 7.83 -12.77
C SER A 144 -5.19 7.43 -12.69
N ILE A 145 -4.90 6.30 -12.04
CA ILE A 145 -3.54 5.75 -11.95
C ILE A 145 -3.22 4.77 -13.09
N GLY A 146 -4.14 4.55 -14.04
CA GLY A 146 -3.95 3.66 -15.18
C GLY A 146 -4.25 2.18 -14.90
N LEU A 147 -4.83 1.86 -13.75
CA LEU A 147 -5.16 0.49 -13.30
C LEU A 147 -6.66 0.20 -13.32
N GLY A 148 -7.45 0.95 -14.10
CA GLY A 148 -8.92 0.85 -14.12
C GLY A 148 -9.51 -0.48 -14.60
N ARG A 149 -8.69 -1.42 -15.10
CA ARG A 149 -9.15 -2.78 -15.46
C ARG A 149 -9.14 -3.76 -14.27
N ILE A 150 -8.62 -3.33 -13.12
CA ILE A 150 -8.58 -4.10 -11.87
C ILE A 150 -9.93 -3.99 -11.13
N THR A 151 -10.52 -2.79 -11.13
CA THR A 151 -11.88 -2.49 -10.65
C THR A 151 -12.95 -2.92 -11.64
#